data_AF-A0A839JAP1-F1
#
_entry.id   AF-A0A839JAP1-F1
#
_cell.length_a   1.000
_cell.length_b   1.000
_cell.length_c   1.000
_cell.angle_alpha   90.00
_cell.angle_beta   90.00
_cell.angle_gamma   90.00
#
_symmetry.space_group_name_H-M   'P 1'
#
loop_
_entity.id
_entity.type
_entity.pdbx_description
1 polymer ?
#
loop_
_entity_poly.entity_id
_entity_poly.type
_entity_poly.pdbx_seq_one_letter_code
_entity_poly.pdbx_strand_id
1 'polypeptide(L)' 'MTLALLAILLGAATQRLTGMGFALVSAPLLVAVLGPLTGVQLLQVFGIFASALVLAQVC' A
#
# COMPACT_ATOMS: atom_id res chain seq x y z
N MET A 1 2.14 0.50 -15.68
CA MET A 1 1.08 -0.05 -14.80
C MET A 1 1.51 -1.29 -14.01
N THR A 2 2.16 -2.28 -14.62
CA THR A 2 2.59 -3.53 -13.94
C THR A 2 3.43 -3.30 -12.68
N LEU A 3 4.36 -2.33 -12.70
CA LEU A 3 5.22 -2.04 -11.55
C LEU A 3 4.45 -1.42 -10.36
N ALA A 4 3.39 -0.66 -10.62
CA ALA A 4 2.54 -0.11 -9.57
C ALA A 4 1.70 -1.20 -8.88
N LEU A 5 1.22 -2.19 -9.64
CA LEU A 5 0.53 -3.35 -9.08
C LEU A 5 1.45 -4.19 -8.20
N LEU A 6 2.70 -4.39 -8.64
CA LEU A 6 3.72 -5.07 -7.83
C LEU A 6 4.01 -4.31 -6.53
N ALA A 7 4.08 -2.98 -6.57
CA ALA A 7 4.26 -2.16 -5.37
C ALA A 7 3.11 -2.36 -4.37
N ILE A 8 1.86 -2.36 -4.84
CA ILE A 8 0.67 -2.58 -4.01
C ILE A 8 0.67 -4.00 -3.42
N LEU A 9 0.97 -5.02 -4.23
CA LEU A 9 1.06 -6.42 -3.77
C LEU A 9 2.16 -6.61 -2.72
N LEU A 10 3.34 -6.02 -2.95
CA LEU A 10 4.47 -6.10 -2.04
C LEU A 10 4.15 -5.41 -0.71
N GLY A 11 3.51 -4.25 -0.76
CA GLY A 11 2.92 -3.61 0.40
C GLY A 11 2.00 -4.55 1.16
N ALA A 12 0.92 -5.01 0.54
CA ALA A 12 -0.06 -5.88 1.19
C ALA A 12 0.56 -7.15 1.81
N ALA A 13 1.49 -7.79 1.10
CA ALA A 13 2.20 -8.97 1.58
C ALA A 13 3.06 -8.66 2.81
N THR A 14 3.86 -7.59 2.76
CA THR A 14 4.72 -7.20 3.88
C THR A 14 3.90 -6.82 5.10
N GLN A 15 2.77 -6.12 4.93
CA GLN A 15 1.86 -5.82 6.03
C GLN A 15 1.40 -7.06 6.78
N ARG A 16 1.01 -8.10 6.04
CA ARG A 16 0.47 -9.33 6.65
C ARG A 16 1.55 -10.18 7.29
N LEU A 17 2.76 -10.19 6.72
CA LEU A 17 3.88 -10.98 7.21
C LEU A 17 4.59 -10.33 8.41
N THR A 18 4.69 -9.01 8.45
CA THR A 18 5.50 -8.29 9.45
C THR A 18 4.69 -7.42 10.40
N GLY A 19 3.42 -7.14 10.10
CA GLY A 19 2.61 -6.17 10.84
C GLY A 19 2.97 -4.70 10.56
N MET A 20 3.90 -4.44 9.61
CA MET A 20 4.25 -3.09 9.18
C MET A 20 3.08 -2.43 8.42
N GLY A 21 2.97 -1.11 8.47
CA GLY A 21 1.94 -0.37 7.73
C GLY A 21 2.16 -0.45 6.21
N PHE A 22 1.06 -0.55 5.42
CA PHE A 22 1.07 -0.61 3.94
C PHE A 22 1.99 0.42 3.31
N ALA A 23 1.92 1.63 3.87
CA ALA A 23 2.61 2.79 3.36
C ALA A 23 4.13 2.66 3.45
N LEU A 24 4.67 1.91 4.41
CA LEU A 24 6.12 1.79 4.60
C LEU A 24 6.82 1.15 3.40
N VAL A 25 6.14 0.26 2.69
CA VAL A 25 6.70 -0.46 1.54
C VAL A 25 6.15 0.08 0.21
N SER A 26 4.85 0.38 0.14
CA SER A 26 4.21 0.83 -1.09
C SER A 26 4.54 2.26 -1.47
N ALA A 27 4.74 3.17 -0.51
CA ALA A 27 4.91 4.60 -0.78
C ALA A 27 6.12 4.95 -1.67
N PRO A 28 7.36 4.51 -1.35
CA PRO A 28 8.51 4.88 -2.18
C PRO A 28 8.40 4.32 -3.61
N LEU A 29 7.84 3.12 -3.77
CA LEU A 29 7.66 2.47 -5.06
C LEU A 29 6.55 3.15 -5.90
N LEU A 30 5.39 3.45 -5.31
CA LEU A 30 4.30 4.15 -6.01
C LEU A 30 4.71 5.56 -6.44
N VAL A 31 5.39 6.31 -5.56
CA VAL A 31 5.87 7.66 -5.87
C VAL A 31 6.96 7.64 -6.93
N ALA A 32 7.86 6.66 -6.92
CA ALA A 32 8.89 6.52 -7.95
C ALA A 32 8.30 6.24 -9.35
N VAL A 33 7.19 5.50 -9.43
CA VAL A 33 6.60 5.08 -10.71
C VAL A 33 5.56 6.07 -11.26
N LEU A 34 4.73 6.64 -10.39
CA LEU A 34 3.59 7.49 -10.77
C LEU A 34 3.81 8.97 -10.42
N GLY A 35 4.93 9.29 -9.79
CA GLY A 35 5.18 10.62 -9.23
C GLY A 35 4.41 10.85 -7.92
N PRO A 36 4.71 11.96 -7.24
CA PRO A 36 4.20 12.23 -5.89
C PRO A 36 2.68 12.46 -5.85
N LEU A 37 2.11 13.21 -6.81
CA LEU A 37 0.66 13.49 -6.81
C LEU A 37 -0.16 12.21 -6.94
N THR A 38 0.03 11.47 -8.02
CA THR A 38 -0.75 10.26 -8.31
C THR A 38 -0.38 9.10 -7.39
N GLY A 39 0.91 8.96 -7.05
CA GLY A 39 1.39 7.90 -6.15
C GLY A 39 0.83 8.03 -4.73
N VAL A 40 0.81 9.23 -4.16
CA VAL A 40 0.28 9.47 -2.81
C VAL A 40 -1.25 9.35 -2.78
N GLN A 41 -1.96 9.75 -3.84
CA GLN A 41 -3.40 9.54 -3.94
C GLN A 41 -3.77 8.05 -3.93
N LEU A 42 -3.11 7.24 -4.76
CA LEU A 42 -3.34 5.78 -4.79
C LEU A 42 -2.96 5.13 -3.45
N LEU A 43 -1.85 5.57 -2.85
CA LEU A 43 -1.42 5.08 -1.54
C LEU A 43 -2.48 5.28 -0.46
N GLN A 44 -3.12 6.45 -0.42
CA GLN A 44 -4.17 6.74 0.56
C GLN A 44 -5.41 5.88 0.33
N VAL A 45 -5.88 5.77 -0.91
CA VAL A 45 -7.04 4.94 -1.25
C VAL A 45 -6.81 3.49 -0.82
N PHE A 46 -5.72 2.87 -1.28
CA PHE A 46 -5.40 1.48 -0.91
C PHE A 46 -5.04 1.32 0.57
N GLY A 47 -4.42 2.33 1.18
CA GLY A 47 -4.11 2.35 2.61
C GLY A 47 -5.37 2.29 3.47
N ILE A 48 -6.42 3.04 3.13
CA ILE A 48 -7.72 2.98 3.82
C ILE A 48 -8.31 1.57 3.72
N PHE A 49 -8.31 0.97 2.52
CA PHE A 49 -8.79 -0.40 2.33
C PHE A 49 -7.98 -1.42 3.15
N ALA A 50 -6.65 -1.31 3.14
CA ALA A 50 -5.79 -2.20 3.91
C ALA A 50 -6.04 -2.06 5.42
N SER A 51 -6.18 -0.83 5.93
CA SER A 51 -6.51 -0.57 7.34
C SER A 51 -7.89 -1.08 7.72
N ALA A 52 -8.90 -0.90 6.86
CA ALA A 52 -10.25 -1.40 7.10
C ALA A 52 -10.28 -2.94 7.17
N LEU A 53 -9.53 -3.62 6.29
CA LEU A 53 -9.40 -5.08 6.32
C LEU A 53 -8.71 -5.57 7.60
N VAL A 54 -7.63 -4.90 8.03
CA VAL A 54 -6.96 -5.24 9.29
C VAL A 54 -7.91 -5.05 10.47
N LEU A 55 -8.68 -3.96 10.50
CA LEU A 55 -9.65 -3.71 11.57
C LEU A 55 -10.73 -4.81 11.59
N ALA A 56 -11.28 -5.17 10.43
CA ALA A 56 -12.27 -6.24 10.29
C ALA A 56 -11.73 -7.65 10.63
N GLN A 57 -10.41 -7.86 10.63
CA GLN A 57 -9.81 -9.13 11.07
C GLN A 57 -9.65 -9.21 12.59
N VAL A 58 -9.62 -8.06 13.27
CA VAL A 58 -9.34 -7.96 14.72
C VAL A 58 -10.63 -7.77 15.53
N CYS A 59 -11.67 -7.17 14.94
CA CYS A 59 -13.01 -7.04 15.54
C CYS A 59 -13.82 -8.34 15.38
#